data_AF-A0A4R3K9M0-F1
#
_entry.id   AF-A0A4R3K9M0-F1
#
_cell.length_a   1.000
_cell.length_b   1.000
_cell.length_c   1.000
_cell.angle_alpha   90.00
_cell.angle_beta   90.00
_cell.angle_gamma   90.00
#
_symmetry.space_group_name_H-M   'P 1'
#
loop_
_entity.id
_entity.type
_entity.pdbx_description
1 polymer ?
#
loop_
_entity_poly.entity_id
_entity_poly.type
_entity_poly.pdbx_seq_one_letter_code
_entity_poly.pdbx_strand_id
1 'polypeptide(L)'
;MEQRGWANKDLFRLEIARVDDRLNEINYPYMFKEYELLLELMKIFEKINNIPSNYKIVFLKSTFYLSNLIKIHFNQYEAGRSRYHYCWSTSSLYDGYYIDSSLDAYRCPYSVGRKEFNIGNITSNNVNLNSWMNHNLINRNDCLICKLGGYCSGGCYLTNQIDRKKQCMEELSNFNGFIEEIFIPELKKFVNI
;
A
#
# COMPACT_ATOMS: atom_id res chain seq x y z
N MET A 1 3.94 -18.92 -17.39
CA MET A 1 2.57 -19.29 -16.92
C MET A 1 1.72 -19.81 -18.06
N GLU A 2 1.63 -19.07 -19.18
CA GLU A 2 0.89 -19.46 -20.38
C GLU A 2 1.34 -20.79 -20.97
N GLN A 3 2.65 -20.99 -21.16
CA GLN A 3 3.21 -22.26 -21.65
C GLN A 3 2.86 -23.48 -20.78
N ARG A 4 2.54 -23.26 -19.50
CA ARG A 4 2.14 -24.31 -18.56
C ARG A 4 0.62 -24.43 -18.41
N GLY A 5 -0.15 -23.61 -19.12
CA GLY A 5 -1.61 -23.57 -19.06
C GLY A 5 -2.18 -23.12 -17.70
N TRP A 6 -1.37 -22.47 -16.85
CA TRP A 6 -1.78 -22.09 -15.49
C TRP A 6 -2.67 -20.86 -15.45
N ALA A 7 -2.53 -19.95 -16.42
CA ALA A 7 -3.27 -18.70 -16.47
C ALA A 7 -4.80 -18.89 -16.40
N ASN A 8 -5.30 -20.00 -16.96
CA ASN A 8 -6.73 -20.31 -17.08
C ASN A 8 -7.22 -21.33 -16.04
N LYS A 9 -6.47 -21.57 -14.96
CA LYS A 9 -6.88 -22.52 -13.90
C LYS A 9 -7.52 -21.77 -12.74
N ASP A 10 -8.69 -22.20 -12.31
CA ASP A 10 -9.48 -21.55 -11.24
C ASP A 10 -8.76 -21.48 -9.88
N LEU A 11 -7.83 -22.41 -9.63
CA LEU A 11 -7.04 -22.48 -8.40
C LEU A 11 -5.71 -21.71 -8.48
N PHE A 12 -5.36 -21.18 -9.65
CA PHE A 12 -4.16 -20.37 -9.81
C PHE A 12 -4.48 -18.90 -9.60
N ARG A 13 -3.74 -18.24 -8.71
CA ARG A 13 -3.80 -16.80 -8.46
C ARG A 13 -2.41 -16.21 -8.56
N LEU A 14 -2.29 -15.08 -9.25
CA LEU A 14 -1.05 -14.31 -9.31
C LEU A 14 -1.27 -12.99 -8.60
N GLU A 15 -0.50 -12.76 -7.55
CA GLU A 15 -0.48 -11.48 -6.83
C GLU A 15 0.90 -10.83 -6.99
N ILE A 16 0.91 -9.61 -7.51
CA ILE A 16 2.14 -8.83 -7.74
C ILE A 16 2.19 -7.73 -6.69
N ALA A 17 3.24 -7.72 -5.89
CA ALA A 17 3.52 -6.70 -4.89
C ALA A 17 4.83 -5.97 -5.23
N ARG A 18 4.92 -4.72 -4.79
CA ARG A 18 6.18 -3.98 -4.76
C ARG A 18 7.05 -4.55 -3.63
N VAL A 19 8.33 -4.77 -3.90
CA VAL A 19 9.32 -4.98 -2.83
C VAL A 19 9.44 -3.69 -2.04
N ASP A 20 9.42 -3.77 -0.71
CA ASP A 20 9.58 -2.61 0.17
C ASP A 20 10.54 -2.89 1.33
N ASP A 21 11.09 -1.80 1.88
CA ASP A 21 11.95 -1.79 3.06
C ASP A 21 11.34 -0.83 4.09
N ARG A 22 10.23 -1.25 4.71
CA ARG A 22 9.42 -0.38 5.57
C ARG A 22 10.17 0.14 6.80
N LEU A 23 11.24 -0.55 7.21
CA LEU A 23 12.04 -0.19 8.36
C LEU A 23 13.41 0.40 8.00
N ASN A 24 13.70 0.59 6.70
CA ASN A 24 14.95 1.17 6.20
C ASN A 24 16.21 0.43 6.67
N GLU A 25 16.13 -0.89 6.80
CA GLU A 25 17.22 -1.70 7.37
C GLU A 25 18.17 -2.23 6.28
N ILE A 26 17.64 -2.50 5.10
CA ILE A 26 18.39 -3.14 4.02
C ILE A 26 19.05 -2.09 3.13
N ASN A 27 18.43 -0.91 3.00
CA ASN A 27 18.94 0.19 2.18
C ASN A 27 19.25 -0.24 0.75
N TYR A 28 18.27 -0.88 0.10
CA TYR A 28 18.39 -1.25 -1.30
C TYR A 28 18.83 -0.04 -2.16
N PRO A 29 19.77 -0.23 -3.10
CA PRO A 29 20.29 0.86 -3.93
C PRO A 29 19.19 1.47 -4.81
N TYR A 30 18.17 0.67 -5.14
CA TYR A 30 16.99 1.10 -5.85
C TYR A 30 15.78 0.31 -5.37
N MET A 31 14.68 1.01 -5.10
CA MET A 31 13.37 0.43 -4.90
C MET A 31 12.41 1.10 -5.85
N PHE A 32 11.64 0.28 -6.58
CA PHE A 32 10.54 0.78 -7.38
C PHE A 32 9.62 1.64 -6.51
N LYS A 33 9.23 2.80 -7.02
CA LYS A 33 8.09 3.58 -6.54
C LYS A 33 6.81 2.91 -7.02
N GLU A 34 5.69 3.26 -6.39
CA GLU A 34 4.40 2.69 -6.74
C GLU A 34 4.02 3.01 -8.19
N TYR A 35 4.26 4.25 -8.65
CA TYR A 35 3.99 4.62 -10.05
C TYR A 35 4.90 3.91 -11.05
N GLU A 36 6.18 3.66 -10.72
CA GLU A 36 7.10 2.95 -11.62
C GLU A 36 6.63 1.50 -11.82
N LEU A 37 6.18 0.85 -10.75
CA LEU A 37 5.57 -0.48 -10.83
C LEU A 37 4.30 -0.45 -11.70
N LEU A 38 3.46 0.57 -11.53
CA LEU A 38 2.26 0.73 -12.35
C LEU A 38 2.58 0.91 -13.83
N LEU A 39 3.59 1.71 -14.19
CA LEU A 39 4.01 1.89 -15.58
C LEU A 39 4.46 0.58 -16.21
N GLU A 40 5.27 -0.21 -15.52
CA GLU A 40 5.72 -1.51 -16.03
C GLU A 40 4.55 -2.49 -16.22
N LEU A 41 3.61 -2.47 -15.29
CA LEU A 41 2.43 -3.33 -15.37
C LEU A 41 1.49 -2.87 -16.49
N MET A 42 1.29 -1.57 -16.70
CA MET A 42 0.54 -1.05 -17.84
C MET A 42 1.13 -1.53 -19.17
N LYS A 43 2.46 -1.50 -19.33
CA LYS A 43 3.15 -2.02 -20.54
C LYS A 43 2.93 -3.52 -20.75
N ILE A 44 2.95 -4.30 -19.67
CA ILE A 44 2.68 -5.75 -19.73
C ILE A 44 1.22 -5.99 -20.12
N PHE A 45 0.30 -5.23 -19.54
CA PHE A 45 -1.13 -5.44 -19.71
C PHE A 45 -1.69 -4.93 -21.04
N GLU A 46 -1.11 -3.86 -21.60
CA GLU A 46 -1.36 -3.42 -22.96
C GLU A 46 -1.07 -4.53 -23.98
N LYS A 47 0.00 -5.32 -23.76
CA LYS A 47 0.38 -6.42 -24.66
C LYS A 47 -0.59 -7.60 -24.64
N ILE A 48 -1.26 -7.85 -23.50
CA ILE A 48 -2.16 -9.00 -23.35
C ILE A 48 -3.64 -8.65 -23.59
N ASN A 49 -3.95 -7.41 -23.96
CA ASN A 49 -5.28 -6.86 -24.30
C ASN A 49 -6.39 -7.00 -23.23
N ASN A 50 -6.17 -7.75 -22.15
CA ASN A 50 -7.06 -7.83 -20.99
C ASN A 50 -6.33 -8.42 -19.77
N ILE A 51 -6.65 -7.97 -18.56
CA ILE A 51 -6.07 -8.50 -17.31
C ILE A 51 -6.94 -9.69 -16.85
N PRO A 52 -6.38 -10.92 -16.73
CA PRO A 52 -7.13 -12.04 -16.18
C PRO A 52 -7.66 -11.76 -14.77
N SER A 53 -8.86 -12.22 -14.45
CA SER A 53 -9.50 -11.96 -13.14
C SER A 53 -8.74 -12.56 -11.96
N ASN A 54 -7.93 -13.59 -12.20
CA ASN A 54 -7.08 -14.24 -11.21
C ASN A 54 -5.71 -13.56 -11.05
N TYR A 55 -5.44 -12.47 -11.78
CA TYR A 55 -4.22 -11.68 -11.66
C TYR A 55 -4.55 -10.39 -10.93
N LYS A 56 -3.76 -10.06 -9.92
CA LYS A 56 -4.01 -8.94 -9.04
C LYS A 56 -2.72 -8.21 -8.70
N ILE A 57 -2.74 -6.89 -8.68
CA ILE A 57 -1.75 -6.12 -7.93
C ILE A 57 -2.22 -6.01 -6.49
N VAL A 58 -1.30 -6.17 -5.55
CA VAL A 58 -1.54 -5.98 -4.14
C VAL A 58 -0.66 -4.85 -3.61
N PHE A 59 -1.15 -4.19 -2.56
CA PHE A 59 -0.45 -3.13 -1.84
C PHE A 59 -0.15 -1.84 -2.62
N LEU A 60 -0.91 -1.51 -3.68
CA LEU A 60 -1.01 -0.11 -4.12
C LEU A 60 -1.71 0.67 -3.03
N LYS A 61 -1.04 1.67 -2.45
CA LYS A 61 -1.58 2.44 -1.32
C LYS A 61 -1.98 3.83 -1.76
N SER A 62 -1.03 4.66 -2.14
CA SER A 62 -1.27 6.09 -2.38
C SER A 62 -1.87 6.35 -3.77
N THR A 63 -1.47 5.59 -4.79
CA THR A 63 -2.00 5.74 -6.16
C THR A 63 -3.38 5.11 -6.33
N PHE A 64 -3.73 4.11 -5.51
CA PHE A 64 -4.90 3.24 -5.71
C PHE A 64 -6.21 4.00 -6.00
N TYR A 65 -6.51 5.05 -5.24
CA TYR A 65 -7.76 5.79 -5.43
C TYR A 65 -7.77 6.55 -6.76
N LEU A 66 -6.68 7.27 -7.08
CA LEU A 66 -6.59 8.04 -8.30
C LEU A 66 -6.52 7.14 -9.54
N SER A 67 -5.81 5.99 -9.46
CA SER A 67 -5.79 5.00 -10.53
C SER A 67 -7.20 4.48 -10.86
N ASN A 68 -8.04 4.24 -9.85
CA ASN A 68 -9.43 3.84 -10.07
C ASN A 68 -10.27 4.92 -10.77
N LEU A 69 -10.02 6.21 -10.51
CA LEU A 69 -10.75 7.31 -11.17
C LEU A 69 -10.48 7.36 -12.69
N ILE A 70 -9.26 7.03 -13.09
CA ILE A 70 -8.85 6.93 -14.50
C ILE A 70 -8.98 5.50 -15.04
N LYS A 71 -9.78 4.64 -14.40
CA LYS A 71 -10.05 3.25 -14.82
C LYS A 71 -8.80 2.37 -15.02
N ILE A 72 -7.71 2.71 -14.32
CA ILE A 72 -6.51 1.88 -14.23
C ILE A 72 -6.64 1.06 -12.96
N HIS A 73 -7.24 -0.12 -13.10
CA HIS A 73 -7.41 -1.06 -12.00
C HIS A 73 -6.81 -2.42 -12.36
N PHE A 74 -6.13 -3.03 -11.40
CA PHE A 74 -5.46 -4.32 -11.58
C PHE A 74 -6.02 -5.36 -10.59
N ASN A 75 -7.35 -5.46 -10.55
CA ASN A 75 -8.12 -6.34 -9.66
C ASN A 75 -7.77 -6.20 -8.16
N GLN A 76 -7.13 -5.10 -7.77
CA GLN A 76 -6.83 -4.82 -6.36
C GLN A 76 -8.13 -4.52 -5.61
N TYR A 77 -8.30 -5.15 -4.46
CA TYR A 77 -9.41 -4.91 -3.55
C TYR A 77 -8.87 -4.68 -2.14
N GLU A 78 -9.17 -3.50 -1.58
CA GLU A 78 -8.70 -3.04 -0.26
C GLU A 78 -9.86 -2.97 0.74
N ALA A 79 -10.70 -4.02 0.80
CA ALA A 79 -11.70 -4.15 1.87
C ALA A 79 -11.02 -4.07 3.24
N GLY A 80 -11.59 -3.26 4.13
CA GLY A 80 -11.05 -3.06 5.47
C GLY A 80 -10.05 -1.93 5.63
N ARG A 81 -9.75 -1.17 4.58
CA ARG A 81 -8.99 0.08 4.72
C ARG A 81 -9.96 1.24 4.90
N SER A 82 -10.06 1.78 6.12
CA SER A 82 -10.81 3.01 6.41
C SER A 82 -10.36 4.17 5.53
N ARG A 83 -11.27 5.08 5.17
CA ARG A 83 -10.90 6.36 4.53
C ARG A 83 -9.91 7.09 5.43
N TYR A 84 -8.95 7.79 4.82
CA TYR A 84 -7.91 8.56 5.52
C TYR A 84 -6.82 7.75 6.22
N HIS A 85 -6.80 6.42 6.03
CA HIS A 85 -5.74 5.54 6.50
C HIS A 85 -4.93 5.00 5.32
N TYR A 86 -3.60 4.95 5.48
CA TYR A 86 -2.69 4.45 4.45
C TYR A 86 -2.90 2.96 4.14
N CYS A 87 -3.05 2.12 5.18
CA CYS A 87 -3.22 0.67 5.06
C CYS A 87 -4.13 0.10 6.16
N TRP A 88 -4.39 -1.21 6.09
CA TRP A 88 -5.23 -1.93 7.05
C TRP A 88 -4.71 -1.90 8.49
N SER A 89 -3.38 -1.88 8.67
CA SER A 89 -2.78 -1.93 10.02
C SER A 89 -3.14 -0.74 10.89
N THR A 90 -3.47 0.41 10.29
CA THR A 90 -3.93 1.59 11.02
C THR A 90 -5.44 1.77 10.95
N SER A 91 -6.18 0.95 10.19
CA SER A 91 -7.63 1.04 10.09
C SER A 91 -8.33 0.39 11.29
N SER A 92 -9.47 0.97 11.67
CA SER A 92 -10.37 0.46 12.72
C SER A 92 -11.48 -0.45 12.19
N LEU A 93 -11.53 -0.76 10.88
CA LEU A 93 -12.58 -1.62 10.33
C LEU A 93 -12.36 -3.11 10.65
N TYR A 94 -11.11 -3.51 10.93
CA TYR A 94 -10.77 -4.87 11.33
C TYR A 94 -9.71 -4.88 12.44
N ASP A 95 -10.10 -5.43 13.59
CA ASP A 95 -9.24 -5.64 14.77
C ASP A 95 -8.40 -6.92 14.65
N GLY A 96 -7.89 -7.23 13.46
CA GLY A 96 -7.00 -8.37 13.25
C GLY A 96 -5.61 -8.12 13.87
N TYR A 97 -4.94 -9.15 14.35
CA TYR A 97 -3.55 -9.02 14.80
C TYR A 97 -2.75 -10.25 14.41
N TYR A 98 -1.45 -10.04 14.23
CA TYR A 98 -0.45 -11.06 14.02
C TYR A 98 0.17 -11.40 15.36
N ILE A 99 0.50 -12.66 15.58
CA ILE A 99 0.94 -13.16 16.88
C ILE A 99 2.29 -13.85 16.69
N ASP A 100 3.26 -13.56 17.55
CA ASP A 100 4.54 -14.27 17.58
C ASP A 100 4.48 -15.54 18.46
N SER A 101 5.58 -16.30 18.53
CA SER A 101 5.63 -17.53 19.35
C SER A 101 5.56 -17.30 20.86
N SER A 102 5.72 -16.05 21.31
CA SER A 102 5.54 -15.64 22.72
C SER A 102 4.13 -15.14 23.01
N LEU A 103 3.22 -15.26 22.02
CA LEU A 103 1.85 -14.77 22.09
C LEU A 103 1.74 -13.24 22.16
N ASP A 104 2.80 -12.53 21.80
CA ASP A 104 2.76 -11.07 21.64
C ASP A 104 2.06 -10.72 20.33
N ALA A 105 1.19 -9.72 20.39
CA ALA A 105 0.36 -9.26 19.29
C ALA A 105 1.00 -8.07 18.56
N TYR A 106 0.69 -7.96 17.26
CA TYR A 106 1.23 -6.98 16.33
C TYR A 106 0.19 -6.58 15.26
N ARG A 107 0.22 -5.34 14.75
CA ARG A 107 -0.71 -4.88 13.69
C ARG A 107 -0.23 -5.06 12.26
N CYS A 108 1.06 -5.28 12.07
CA CYS A 108 1.66 -5.46 10.75
C CYS A 108 2.48 -6.76 10.72
N PRO A 109 2.45 -7.53 9.62
CA PRO A 109 3.36 -8.66 9.47
C PRO A 109 4.83 -8.26 9.64
N TYR A 110 5.21 -7.07 9.18
CA TYR A 110 6.59 -6.55 9.28
C TYR A 110 7.03 -6.22 10.70
N SER A 111 6.09 -6.11 11.65
CA SER A 111 6.39 -5.83 13.05
C SER A 111 6.48 -7.09 13.92
N VAL A 112 6.12 -8.26 13.41
CA VAL A 112 6.10 -9.50 14.21
C VAL A 112 7.51 -9.81 14.75
N GLY A 113 7.61 -10.05 16.05
CA GLY A 113 8.87 -10.32 16.75
C GLY A 113 9.67 -9.07 17.16
N ARG A 114 9.24 -7.87 16.75
CA ARG A 114 9.92 -6.59 17.09
C ARG A 114 9.26 -5.96 18.30
N LYS A 115 9.88 -6.12 19.48
CA LYS A 115 9.25 -5.79 20.77
C LYS A 115 8.84 -4.31 20.89
N GLU A 116 9.51 -3.40 20.18
CA GLU A 116 9.16 -1.99 20.09
C GLU A 116 7.80 -1.71 19.42
N PHE A 117 7.28 -2.66 18.63
CA PHE A 117 5.97 -2.57 17.97
C PHE A 117 4.91 -3.49 18.60
N ASN A 118 5.22 -4.11 19.74
CA ASN A 118 4.30 -4.94 20.50
C ASN A 118 3.09 -4.10 20.95
N ILE A 119 1.88 -4.56 20.66
CA ILE A 119 0.61 -3.90 21.06
C ILE A 119 -0.04 -4.55 22.28
N GLY A 120 0.52 -5.61 22.83
CA GLY A 120 0.03 -6.37 23.98
C GLY A 120 0.27 -7.87 23.80
N ASN A 121 -0.18 -8.66 24.77
CA ASN A 121 -0.10 -10.11 24.73
C ASN A 121 -1.52 -10.70 24.76
N ILE A 122 -1.80 -11.66 23.90
CA ILE A 122 -3.17 -12.20 23.76
C ILE A 122 -3.64 -12.97 25.01
N THR A 123 -2.74 -13.51 25.83
CA THR A 123 -3.13 -14.22 27.06
C THR A 123 -3.51 -13.26 28.19
N SER A 124 -2.98 -12.04 28.16
CA SER A 124 -3.19 -11.01 29.18
C SER A 124 -4.37 -10.09 28.85
N ASN A 125 -5.01 -10.27 27.69
CA ASN A 125 -6.12 -9.45 27.18
C ASN A 125 -5.86 -7.92 27.26
N ASN A 126 -4.61 -7.50 27.01
CA ASN A 126 -4.15 -6.11 27.14
C ASN A 126 -3.76 -5.49 25.79
N VAL A 127 -4.32 -6.00 24.69
CA VAL A 127 -4.03 -5.51 23.34
C VAL A 127 -4.55 -4.07 23.18
N ASN A 128 -3.66 -3.16 22.81
CA ASN A 128 -3.92 -1.73 22.64
C ASN A 128 -3.54 -1.28 21.24
N LEU A 129 -4.55 -0.84 20.49
CA LEU A 129 -4.42 -0.46 19.08
C LEU A 129 -4.28 1.05 18.85
N ASN A 130 -4.36 1.85 19.91
CA ASN A 130 -4.53 3.31 19.82
C ASN A 130 -3.41 3.98 19.05
N SER A 131 -2.15 3.58 19.26
CA SER A 131 -1.00 4.17 18.56
C SER A 131 -1.08 3.97 17.04
N TRP A 132 -1.53 2.78 16.61
CA TRP A 132 -1.70 2.45 15.20
C TRP A 132 -2.92 3.13 14.61
N MET A 133 -4.07 3.09 15.28
CA MET A 133 -5.32 3.68 14.78
C MET A 133 -5.26 5.20 14.68
N ASN A 134 -4.49 5.85 15.55
CA ASN A 134 -4.26 7.29 15.49
C ASN A 134 -3.32 7.73 14.36
N HIS A 135 -2.68 6.80 13.65
CA HIS A 135 -1.87 7.12 12.47
C HIS A 135 -2.75 7.17 11.21
N ASN A 136 -3.35 8.34 11.00
CA ASN A 136 -4.20 8.66 9.87
C ASN A 136 -4.09 10.16 9.54
N LEU A 137 -4.66 10.57 8.40
CA LEU A 137 -4.64 11.97 7.96
C LEU A 137 -5.29 12.92 8.98
N ILE A 138 -6.43 12.55 9.56
CA ILE A 138 -7.26 13.45 10.38
C ILE A 138 -6.58 13.74 11.72
N ASN A 139 -5.91 12.76 12.31
CA ASN A 139 -5.28 12.91 13.62
C ASN A 139 -3.88 13.54 13.55
N ARG A 140 -3.47 14.03 12.37
CA ARG A 140 -2.12 14.55 12.10
C ARG A 140 -2.18 15.94 11.48
N ASN A 141 -2.03 16.97 12.31
CA ASN A 141 -2.11 18.37 11.89
C ASN A 141 -1.16 18.73 10.74
N ASP A 142 0.05 18.18 10.76
CA ASP A 142 1.05 18.28 9.70
C ASP A 142 0.55 17.71 8.36
N CYS A 143 -0.14 16.57 8.40
CA CYS A 143 -0.72 15.95 7.21
C CYS A 143 -2.00 16.67 6.76
N LEU A 144 -2.81 17.20 7.67
CA LEU A 144 -4.03 17.97 7.35
C LEU A 144 -3.74 19.20 6.49
N ILE A 145 -2.66 19.92 6.80
CA ILE A 145 -2.24 21.10 6.03
C ILE A 145 -1.34 20.75 4.84
N CYS A 146 -0.94 19.48 4.71
CA CYS A 146 -0.11 19.02 3.61
C CYS A 146 -0.95 18.93 2.32
N LYS A 147 -0.45 19.52 1.23
CA LYS A 147 -1.10 19.43 -0.10
C LYS A 147 -1.22 17.99 -0.62
N LEU A 148 -0.43 17.06 -0.09
CA LEU A 148 -0.47 15.63 -0.42
C LEU A 148 -1.17 14.78 0.65
N GLY A 149 -1.67 15.37 1.74
CA GLY A 149 -2.21 14.62 2.88
C GLY A 149 -3.33 13.67 2.48
N GLY A 150 -4.25 14.12 1.62
CA GLY A 150 -5.32 13.28 1.07
C GLY A 150 -4.85 12.14 0.17
N TYR A 151 -3.67 12.27 -0.45
CA TYR A 151 -3.10 11.28 -1.35
C TYR A 151 -2.46 10.12 -0.58
N CYS A 152 -1.54 10.41 0.35
CA CYS A 152 -0.83 9.36 1.09
C CYS A 152 -1.50 9.01 2.43
N SER A 153 -2.52 9.75 2.89
CA SER A 153 -3.23 9.47 4.14
C SER A 153 -2.32 9.33 5.38
N GLY A 154 -1.19 10.05 5.41
CA GLY A 154 -0.20 9.99 6.49
C GLY A 154 0.92 8.95 6.30
N GLY A 155 0.89 8.16 5.22
CA GLY A 155 1.95 7.20 4.87
C GLY A 155 1.98 5.94 5.76
N CYS A 156 2.96 5.07 5.54
CA CYS A 156 3.13 3.85 6.34
C CYS A 156 3.49 4.19 7.80
N TYR A 157 2.80 3.56 8.77
CA TYR A 157 3.10 3.75 10.19
C TYR A 157 4.56 3.40 10.51
N LEU A 158 5.03 2.22 10.09
CA LEU A 158 6.37 1.73 10.39
C LEU A 158 7.46 2.66 9.87
N THR A 159 7.40 3.00 8.58
CA THR A 159 8.39 3.92 7.98
C THR A 159 8.34 5.30 8.63
N ASN A 160 7.16 5.77 9.05
CA ASN A 160 7.04 7.04 9.76
C ASN A 160 7.70 7.02 11.15
N GLN A 161 7.62 5.89 11.86
CA GLN A 161 8.29 5.72 13.17
C GLN A 161 9.81 5.72 13.02
N ILE A 162 10.34 5.19 11.91
CA ILE A 162 11.78 5.14 11.66
C ILE A 162 12.31 6.45 11.07
N ASP A 163 11.76 6.88 9.95
CA ASP A 163 12.16 8.10 9.25
C ASP A 163 10.98 8.74 8.52
N ARG A 164 10.29 9.61 9.23
CA ARG A 164 9.17 10.40 8.68
C ARG A 164 9.60 11.27 7.50
N LYS A 165 10.80 11.85 7.50
CA LYS A 165 11.23 12.74 6.42
C LYS A 165 11.37 11.93 5.13
N LYS A 166 12.01 10.76 5.20
CA LYS A 166 12.11 9.83 4.07
C LYS A 166 10.73 9.40 3.57
N GLN A 167 9.82 8.97 4.45
CA GLN A 167 8.45 8.62 4.06
C GLN A 167 7.74 9.77 3.31
N CYS A 168 7.83 11.01 3.80
CA CYS A 168 7.22 12.16 3.11
C CYS A 168 7.85 12.45 1.75
N MET A 169 9.18 12.34 1.64
CA MET A 169 9.91 12.56 0.38
C MET A 169 9.59 11.48 -0.66
N GLU A 170 9.47 10.22 -0.23
CA GLU A 170 9.08 9.11 -1.09
C GLU A 170 7.66 9.29 -1.62
N GLU A 171 6.70 9.67 -0.77
CA GLU A 171 5.31 9.91 -1.20
C GLU A 171 5.20 11.12 -2.13
N LEU A 172 5.97 12.18 -1.90
CA LEU A 172 6.05 13.32 -2.81
C LEU A 172 6.63 12.92 -4.17
N SER A 173 7.74 12.17 -4.17
CA SER A 173 8.33 11.69 -5.41
C SER A 173 7.40 10.73 -6.16
N ASN A 174 6.70 9.87 -5.43
CA ASN A 174 5.71 8.96 -5.99
C ASN A 174 4.51 9.71 -6.57
N PHE A 175 4.02 10.75 -5.89
CA PHE A 175 2.95 11.60 -6.38
C PHE A 175 3.34 12.32 -7.68
N ASN A 176 4.49 12.99 -7.71
CA ASN A 176 4.91 13.75 -8.89
C ASN A 176 5.03 12.83 -10.12
N GLY A 177 5.74 11.70 -9.99
CA GLY A 177 5.86 10.74 -11.08
C GLY A 177 4.52 10.13 -11.49
N PHE A 178 3.65 9.80 -10.54
CA PHE A 178 2.30 9.32 -10.86
C PHE A 178 1.48 10.34 -11.65
N ILE A 179 1.49 11.61 -11.24
CA ILE A 179 0.71 12.66 -11.89
C ILE A 179 1.21 12.94 -13.30
N GLU A 180 2.53 13.09 -13.45
CA GLU A 180 3.17 13.46 -14.71
C GLU A 180 3.15 12.31 -15.73
N GLU A 181 3.48 11.09 -15.29
CA GLU A 181 3.71 9.96 -16.19
C GLU A 181 2.45 9.09 -16.40
N ILE A 182 1.50 9.10 -15.47
CA ILE A 182 0.28 8.26 -15.56
C ILE A 182 -0.98 9.11 -15.57
N PHE A 183 -1.27 9.86 -14.51
CA PHE A 183 -2.61 10.40 -14.30
C PHE A 183 -3.02 11.42 -15.36
N ILE A 184 -2.19 12.43 -15.64
CA ILE A 184 -2.49 13.45 -16.66
C ILE A 184 -2.56 12.83 -18.07
N PRO A 185 -1.58 12.03 -18.52
CA PRO A 185 -1.65 11.37 -19.83
C PRO A 185 -2.91 10.53 -20.02
N GLU A 186 -3.31 9.77 -19.01
CA GLU A 186 -4.47 8.88 -19.09
C GLU A 186 -5.77 9.67 -19.02
N LEU A 187 -5.85 10.70 -18.15
CA LEU A 187 -7.00 11.60 -18.10
C LEU A 187 -7.27 12.23 -19.46
N LYS A 188 -6.23 12.71 -20.16
CA LYS A 188 -6.31 13.28 -21.52
C LYS A 188 -6.98 12.34 -22.52
N LYS A 189 -6.62 11.05 -22.48
CA LYS A 189 -7.26 10.00 -23.29
C LYS A 189 -8.75 9.86 -22.97
N PHE A 190 -9.16 10.00 -21.70
CA PHE A 190 -10.57 9.93 -21.30
C PHE A 190 -11.38 11.17 -21.68
N VAL A 191 -10.78 12.36 -21.63
CA VAL A 191 -11.49 13.62 -21.90
C VAL A 191 -11.40 14.08 -23.35
N ASN A 192 -10.76 13.32 -24.24
CA ASN A 192 -10.51 13.67 -25.65
C ASN A 192 -9.81 15.04 -25.81
N ILE A 193 -8.81 15.33 -24.97
CA ILE A 193 -7.96 16.54 -25.05
C ILE A 193 -6.50 16.14 -25.19
#